data_AF-A0A3M1JV75-F1
#
_entry.id   AF-A0A3M1JV75-F1
#
_cell.length_a   1.000
_cell.length_b   1.000
_cell.length_c   1.000
_cell.angle_alpha   90.00
_cell.angle_beta   90.00
_cell.angle_gamma   90.00
#
_symmetry.space_group_name_H-M   'P 1'
#
loop_
_entity.id
_entity.type
_entity.pdbx_description
1 polymer ?
#
loop_
_entity_poly.entity_id
_entity_poly.type
_entity_poly.pdbx_seq_one_letter_code
_entity_poly.pdbx_strand_id
1 'polypeptide(L)'
;MGATKKFQQPISRRDFFKSSALLGGSGLLAETLASCTTVQQAEGWQNAYDLDSAEHVLYSVCLQCHTDCPIKVRIQNGVAVKMDGNPYGMQTMNPAIPYQTDLASSAKIDGGICPKGQAGLQSLYDPYRLTKVLKRSGKRGENKWQVISFDQAIREIVSGGKLFSHV
;
A
#
# COMPACT_ATOMS: atom_id res chain seq x y z
N MET A 1 -78.84 -24.25 -40.41
CA MET A 1 -77.45 -24.73 -40.60
C MET A 1 -76.58 -23.49 -40.75
N GLY A 2 -76.00 -22.91 -39.69
CA GLY A 2 -75.01 -23.51 -38.79
C GLY A 2 -73.64 -22.88 -39.09
N ALA A 3 -73.52 -21.55 -38.95
CA ALA A 3 -72.25 -20.86 -39.15
C ALA A 3 -71.32 -21.11 -37.95
N THR A 4 -70.28 -21.91 -38.15
CA THR A 4 -69.24 -22.16 -37.16
C THR A 4 -68.33 -20.93 -37.05
N LYS A 5 -68.48 -20.17 -35.97
CA LYS A 5 -67.51 -19.14 -35.57
C LYS A 5 -66.15 -19.80 -35.31
N LYS A 6 -65.14 -19.50 -36.13
CA LYS A 6 -63.74 -19.82 -35.81
C LYS A 6 -63.31 -18.97 -34.61
N PHE A 7 -63.02 -19.61 -33.49
CA PHE A 7 -62.39 -18.96 -32.33
C PHE A 7 -61.01 -18.46 -32.75
N GLN A 8 -60.82 -17.13 -32.80
CA GLN A 8 -59.49 -16.53 -32.89
C GLN A 8 -58.68 -17.01 -31.69
N GLN A 9 -57.55 -17.68 -31.95
CA GLN A 9 -56.69 -18.20 -30.89
C GLN A 9 -56.12 -17.04 -30.08
N PRO A 10 -56.41 -16.94 -28.77
CA PRO A 10 -55.85 -15.91 -27.93
C PRO A 10 -54.40 -16.32 -27.60
N ILE A 11 -53.44 -15.64 -28.23
CA ILE A 11 -52.00 -15.75 -27.97
C ILE A 11 -51.38 -17.08 -28.45
N SER A 12 -50.42 -17.01 -29.37
CA SER A 12 -49.69 -18.21 -29.80
C SER A 12 -48.68 -18.66 -28.73
N ARG A 13 -48.36 -19.97 -28.67
CA ARG A 13 -47.34 -20.50 -27.73
C ARG A 13 -46.00 -19.76 -27.85
N ARG A 14 -45.65 -19.29 -29.05
CA ARG A 14 -44.45 -18.48 -29.32
C ARG A 14 -44.53 -17.10 -28.68
N ASP A 15 -45.70 -16.47 -28.73
CA ASP A 15 -45.93 -15.16 -28.13
C ASP A 15 -45.94 -15.23 -26.60
N PHE A 16 -46.42 -16.35 -26.05
CA PHE A 16 -46.30 -16.65 -24.62
C PHE A 16 -44.84 -16.77 -24.16
N PHE A 17 -44.00 -17.54 -24.88
CA PHE A 17 -42.57 -17.66 -24.55
C PHE A 17 -41.81 -16.34 -24.69
N LYS A 18 -42.12 -15.52 -25.71
CA LYS A 18 -41.51 -14.19 -25.87
C LYS A 18 -41.88 -13.25 -24.73
N SER A 19 -43.15 -13.24 -24.35
CA SER A 19 -43.64 -12.38 -23.26
C SER A 19 -43.10 -12.82 -21.91
N SER A 20 -43.03 -14.13 -21.66
CA SER A 20 -42.47 -14.70 -20.43
C SER A 20 -40.97 -14.46 -20.31
N ALA A 21 -40.20 -14.60 -21.40
CA ALA A 21 -38.77 -14.29 -21.41
C ALA A 21 -38.50 -12.78 -21.18
N LEU A 22 -39.31 -11.91 -21.79
CA LEU A 22 -39.19 -10.46 -21.60
C LEU A 22 -39.50 -10.06 -20.16
N LEU A 23 -40.63 -10.53 -19.60
CA LEU A 23 -41.06 -10.18 -18.25
C LEU A 23 -40.15 -10.80 -17.18
N GLY A 24 -39.77 -12.07 -17.34
CA GLY A 24 -38.85 -12.75 -16.43
C GLY A 24 -37.44 -12.16 -16.44
N GLY A 25 -36.92 -11.84 -17.63
CA GLY A 25 -35.63 -11.18 -17.78
C GLY A 25 -35.62 -9.77 -17.20
N SER A 26 -36.69 -9.00 -17.40
CA SER A 26 -36.83 -7.64 -16.86
C SER A 26 -37.00 -7.63 -15.33
N GLY A 27 -37.71 -8.62 -14.77
CA GLY A 27 -37.86 -8.78 -13.32
C GLY A 27 -36.53 -9.08 -12.64
N LEU A 28 -35.74 -10.01 -13.18
CA LEU A 28 -34.40 -10.31 -12.68
C LEU A 28 -33.43 -9.13 -12.83
N LEU A 29 -33.52 -8.37 -13.93
CA LEU A 29 -32.71 -7.17 -14.14
C LEU A 29 -33.09 -6.06 -13.14
N ALA A 30 -34.38 -5.88 -12.87
CA ALA A 30 -34.87 -4.90 -11.91
C ALA A 30 -34.43 -5.24 -10.48
N GLU A 31 -34.48 -6.52 -10.08
CA GLU A 31 -33.96 -6.97 -8.78
C GLU A 31 -32.44 -6.84 -8.68
N THR A 32 -31.69 -7.18 -9.73
CA THR A 32 -30.22 -7.02 -9.73
C THR A 32 -29.80 -5.55 -9.73
N LEU A 33 -30.49 -4.68 -10.46
CA LEU A 33 -30.24 -3.23 -10.43
C LEU A 33 -30.66 -2.61 -9.08
N ALA A 34 -31.79 -3.04 -8.49
CA ALA A 34 -32.20 -2.62 -7.16
C ALA A 34 -31.21 -3.07 -6.08
N SER A 35 -30.70 -4.30 -6.19
CA SER A 35 -29.62 -4.82 -5.36
C SER A 35 -28.31 -4.05 -5.56
N CYS A 36 -28.02 -3.58 -6.78
CA CYS A 36 -26.87 -2.73 -7.06
C CYS A 36 -27.02 -1.33 -6.44
N THR A 37 -28.24 -0.79 -6.39
CA THR A 37 -28.51 0.50 -5.70
C THR A 37 -28.49 0.38 -4.18
N THR A 38 -28.81 -0.78 -3.59
CA THR A 38 -28.63 -1.01 -2.14
C THR A 38 -27.18 -1.31 -1.75
N VAL A 39 -26.32 -1.69 -2.69
CA VAL A 39 -24.85 -1.73 -2.52
C VAL A 39 -24.23 -0.32 -2.55
N GLN A 40 -25.05 0.73 -2.71
CA GLN A 40 -24.61 2.12 -2.69
C GLN A 40 -24.69 2.77 -1.31
N GLN A 41 -24.33 2.03 -0.25
CA GLN A 41 -23.79 2.56 1.01
C GLN A 41 -23.33 1.38 1.87
N ALA A 42 -22.30 0.66 1.40
CA ALA A 42 -21.27 0.37 2.39
C ALA A 42 -20.77 1.75 2.80
N GLU A 43 -21.11 2.21 3.99
CA GLU A 43 -20.37 3.29 4.64
C GLU A 43 -18.92 2.82 4.63
N GLY A 44 -18.18 3.20 3.59
CA GLY A 44 -16.79 2.84 3.43
C GLY A 44 -16.12 3.36 4.68
N TRP A 45 -15.68 2.44 5.54
CA TRP A 45 -14.96 2.68 6.79
C TRP A 45 -14.87 4.17 7.13
N GLN A 46 -15.91 4.75 7.72
CA GLN A 46 -15.89 6.15 8.20
C GLN A 46 -14.91 6.36 9.36
N ASN A 47 -14.04 5.37 9.62
CA ASN A 47 -12.91 5.50 10.49
C ASN A 47 -11.89 6.36 9.76
N ALA A 48 -11.73 7.61 10.19
CA ALA A 48 -10.58 8.42 9.83
C ALA A 48 -9.33 7.55 9.97
N TYR A 49 -8.60 7.34 8.87
CA TYR A 49 -7.35 6.62 8.91
C TYR A 49 -6.33 7.52 9.60
N ASP A 50 -6.14 7.28 10.90
CA ASP A 50 -5.35 8.14 11.80
C ASP A 50 -3.92 8.38 11.30
N LEU A 51 -3.37 7.46 10.53
CA LEU A 51 -2.02 7.57 9.95
C LEU A 51 -1.95 8.48 8.70
N ASP A 52 -3.09 9.01 8.23
CA ASP A 52 -3.14 10.08 7.21
C ASP A 52 -3.19 11.48 7.82
N SER A 53 -3.14 11.59 9.15
CA SER A 53 -2.89 12.88 9.81
C SER A 53 -1.46 13.35 9.50
N ALA A 54 -1.29 14.66 9.34
CA ALA A 54 0.03 15.23 9.03
C ALA A 54 1.04 14.98 10.17
N GLU A 55 0.55 14.87 11.39
CA GLU A 55 1.32 14.57 12.61
C GLU A 55 1.96 13.18 12.58
N HIS A 56 1.35 12.24 11.86
CA HIS A 56 1.84 10.88 11.70
C HIS A 56 2.66 10.67 10.42
N VAL A 57 2.97 11.72 9.65
CA VAL A 57 3.69 11.59 8.37
C VAL A 57 5.04 12.29 8.42
N LEU A 58 6.10 11.54 8.12
CA LEU A 58 7.46 12.09 7.91
C LEU A 58 7.90 11.90 6.46
N TYR A 59 8.30 12.99 5.81
CA TYR A 59 8.85 12.93 4.46
C TYR A 59 10.33 12.56 4.49
N SER A 60 10.74 11.69 3.56
CA SER A 60 12.11 11.20 3.45
C SER A 60 12.41 10.79 2.00
N VAL A 61 13.51 10.07 1.81
CA VAL A 61 13.95 9.55 0.52
C VAL A 61 14.18 8.04 0.61
N CYS A 62 13.71 7.30 -0.40
CA CYS A 62 13.91 5.86 -0.47
C CYS A 62 15.30 5.53 -1.04
N LEU A 63 16.12 4.83 -0.26
CA LEU A 63 17.48 4.41 -0.64
C LEU A 63 17.58 2.90 -0.94
N GLN A 64 16.48 2.27 -1.33
CA GLN A 64 16.48 0.85 -1.75
C GLN A 64 17.10 0.65 -3.15
N CYS A 65 17.32 1.73 -3.89
CA CYS A 65 18.10 1.81 -5.12
C CYS A 65 18.49 3.27 -5.40
N HIS A 66 19.31 3.52 -6.42
CA HIS A 66 19.83 4.85 -6.75
C HIS A 66 18.85 5.84 -7.39
N THR A 67 17.56 5.48 -7.53
CA THR A 67 16.56 6.43 -8.06
C THR A 67 16.21 7.52 -7.04
N ASP A 68 16.43 7.24 -5.75
CA ASP A 68 16.20 8.18 -4.65
C ASP A 68 14.79 8.80 -4.68
N CYS A 69 13.78 7.94 -4.85
CA CYS A 69 12.38 8.38 -4.91
C CYS A 69 11.99 9.08 -3.59
N PRO A 70 11.30 10.24 -3.65
CA PRO A 70 10.80 10.90 -2.45
C PRO A 70 9.64 10.08 -1.87
N ILE A 71 9.70 9.82 -0.57
CA ILE A 71 8.73 8.99 0.14
C ILE A 71 8.12 9.77 1.30
N LYS A 72 6.99 9.26 1.76
CA LYS A 72 6.41 9.64 3.04
C LYS A 72 6.26 8.38 3.89
N VAL A 73 6.61 8.48 5.16
CA VAL A 73 6.65 7.39 6.12
C VAL A 73 5.59 7.68 7.18
N ARG A 74 4.68 6.74 7.38
CA ARG A 74 3.66 6.81 8.42
C ARG A 74 4.22 6.27 9.73
N ILE A 75 4.05 7.04 10.80
CA ILE A 75 4.55 6.76 12.15
C ILE A 75 3.35 6.52 13.07
N GLN A 76 3.41 5.45 13.86
CA GLN A 76 2.46 5.16 14.92
C GLN A 76 3.22 4.92 16.21
N ASN A 77 2.92 5.68 17.28
CA ASN A 77 3.57 5.52 18.59
C ASN A 77 5.11 5.53 18.52
N GLY A 78 5.69 6.37 17.66
CA GLY A 78 7.14 6.47 17.45
C GLY A 78 7.75 5.36 16.59
N VAL A 79 6.94 4.49 15.99
CA VAL A 79 7.36 3.37 15.14
C VAL A 79 6.93 3.63 13.70
N ALA A 80 7.83 3.45 12.74
CA ALA A 80 7.49 3.53 11.32
C ALA A 80 6.71 2.28 10.89
N VAL A 81 5.48 2.45 10.40
CA VAL A 81 4.55 1.33 10.12
C VAL A 81 4.24 1.16 8.64
N LYS A 82 4.36 2.22 7.83
CA LYS A 82 4.10 2.16 6.40
C LYS A 82 4.93 3.21 5.65
N MET A 83 5.25 2.93 4.38
CA MET A 83 5.88 3.88 3.48
C MET A 83 5.11 3.95 2.19
N ASP A 84 4.91 5.17 1.69
CA ASP A 84 4.27 5.45 0.41
C ASP A 84 5.03 6.57 -0.32
N GLY A 85 4.67 6.83 -1.56
CA GLY A 85 5.29 7.88 -2.34
C GLY A 85 4.90 9.26 -1.83
N ASN A 86 5.85 10.19 -1.88
CA ASN A 86 5.58 11.59 -1.61
C ASN A 86 4.80 12.18 -2.81
N PRO A 87 3.60 12.76 -2.62
CA PRO A 87 2.81 13.28 -3.73
C PRO A 87 3.40 14.53 -4.39
N TYR A 88 4.36 15.21 -3.75
CA TYR A 88 5.06 16.39 -4.30
C TYR A 88 6.11 16.03 -5.35
N GLY A 89 6.53 14.75 -5.44
CA GLY A 89 7.59 14.31 -6.34
C GLY A 89 7.04 13.70 -7.63
N MET A 90 7.57 14.10 -8.78
CA MET A 90 7.20 13.53 -10.08
C MET A 90 7.54 12.05 -10.22
N GLN A 91 8.55 11.57 -9.48
CA GLN A 91 8.97 10.16 -9.47
C GLN A 91 7.90 9.24 -8.88
N THR A 92 7.08 9.78 -7.98
CA THR A 92 6.09 9.03 -7.20
C THR A 92 4.66 9.41 -7.55
N MET A 93 4.44 10.54 -8.22
CA MET A 93 3.12 10.97 -8.67
C MET A 93 3.24 11.87 -9.91
N ASN A 94 2.56 11.52 -11.01
CA ASN A 94 2.55 12.31 -12.24
C ASN A 94 1.09 12.51 -12.74
N PRO A 95 0.55 13.75 -12.73
CA PRO A 95 1.21 14.98 -12.28
C PRO A 95 1.38 15.01 -10.76
N ALA A 96 2.51 15.56 -10.29
CA ALA A 96 2.71 15.81 -8.85
C ALA A 96 1.74 16.91 -8.37
N ILE A 97 1.39 16.88 -7.08
CA ILE A 97 0.54 17.93 -6.51
C ILE A 97 1.28 19.27 -6.45
N PRO A 98 0.58 20.42 -6.48
CA PRO A 98 1.20 21.73 -6.30
C PRO A 98 1.96 21.80 -4.97
N TYR A 99 3.17 22.36 -4.99
CA TYR A 99 4.00 22.46 -3.79
C TYR A 99 3.39 23.36 -2.70
N GLN A 100 2.44 24.23 -3.07
CA GLN A 100 1.68 25.08 -2.16
C GLN A 100 0.56 24.34 -1.41
N THR A 101 0.28 23.08 -1.77
CA THR A 101 -0.69 22.25 -1.04
C THR A 101 -0.23 22.13 0.42
N ASP A 102 -1.17 22.21 1.36
CA ASP A 102 -0.83 22.11 2.78
C ASP A 102 -0.53 20.64 3.19
N LEU A 103 0.18 20.48 4.32
CA LEU A 103 0.57 19.16 4.81
C LEU A 103 -0.63 18.29 5.19
N ALA A 104 -1.71 18.85 5.74
CA ALA A 104 -2.89 18.08 6.14
C ALA A 104 -3.67 17.52 4.95
N SER A 105 -3.72 18.27 3.84
CA SER A 105 -4.28 17.80 2.58
C SER A 105 -3.37 16.78 1.90
N SER A 106 -2.06 17.07 1.81
CA SER A 106 -1.11 16.18 1.13
C SER A 106 -0.86 14.85 1.85
N ALA A 107 -1.02 14.81 3.18
CA ALA A 107 -0.87 13.58 3.97
C ALA A 107 -1.85 12.49 3.54
N LYS A 108 -3.04 12.88 3.05
CA LYS A 108 -4.09 11.98 2.54
C LYS A 108 -3.85 11.48 1.10
N ILE A 109 -2.83 12.00 0.42
CA ILE A 109 -2.55 11.70 -0.99
C ILE A 109 -1.30 10.81 -1.07
N ASP A 110 -1.48 9.57 -1.51
CA ASP A 110 -0.41 8.58 -1.63
C ASP A 110 0.20 8.56 -3.03
N GLY A 111 1.50 8.79 -3.14
CA GLY A 111 2.26 8.51 -4.36
C GLY A 111 2.57 7.02 -4.49
N GLY A 112 2.79 6.56 -5.72
CA GLY A 112 3.24 5.20 -6.00
C GLY A 112 4.74 5.02 -5.76
N ILE A 113 5.12 3.91 -5.14
CA ILE A 113 6.51 3.44 -5.05
C ILE A 113 6.61 1.98 -5.45
N CYS A 114 7.78 1.55 -5.92
CA CYS A 114 7.98 0.17 -6.33
C CYS A 114 7.95 -0.81 -5.13
N PRO A 115 7.83 -2.13 -5.37
CA PRO A 115 7.77 -3.13 -4.30
C PRO A 115 8.98 -3.10 -3.35
N LYS A 116 10.17 -2.73 -3.85
CA LYS A 116 11.37 -2.56 -3.00
C LYS A 116 11.19 -1.44 -1.99
N GLY A 117 10.63 -0.31 -2.45
CA GLY A 117 10.31 0.83 -1.57
C GLY A 117 9.29 0.44 -0.52
N GLN A 118 8.21 -0.26 -0.90
CA GLN A 118 7.21 -0.75 0.04
C GLN A 118 7.81 -1.71 1.09
N ALA A 119 8.78 -2.54 0.70
CA ALA A 119 9.45 -3.48 1.59
C ALA A 119 10.55 -2.87 2.47
N GLY A 120 10.90 -1.59 2.31
CA GLY A 120 12.08 -1.00 2.97
C GLY A 120 12.03 -1.02 4.50
N LEU A 121 10.84 -1.11 5.12
CA LEU A 121 10.70 -1.22 6.58
C LEU A 121 11.25 -2.55 7.11
N GLN A 122 11.32 -3.59 6.28
CA GLN A 122 11.93 -4.87 6.67
C GLN A 122 13.40 -4.67 7.02
N SER A 123 14.14 -3.81 6.30
CA SER A 123 15.55 -3.51 6.63
C SER A 123 15.70 -2.79 7.97
N LEU A 124 14.71 -1.99 8.38
CA LEU A 124 14.73 -1.26 9.66
C LEU A 124 14.50 -2.19 10.86
N TYR A 125 13.63 -3.18 10.69
CA TYR A 125 13.22 -4.13 11.73
C TYR A 125 13.79 -5.54 11.55
N ASP A 126 14.77 -5.71 10.67
CA ASP A 126 15.42 -7.00 10.44
C ASP A 126 16.06 -7.50 11.76
N PRO A 127 15.80 -8.76 12.19
CA PRO A 127 16.39 -9.31 13.41
C PRO A 127 17.93 -9.39 13.35
N TYR A 128 18.52 -9.41 12.15
CA TYR A 128 19.96 -9.40 11.90
C TYR A 128 20.52 -7.98 11.70
N ARG A 129 19.69 -6.93 11.84
CA ARG A 129 20.14 -5.54 11.72
C ARG A 129 21.23 -5.23 12.76
N LEU A 130 22.36 -4.71 12.28
CA LEU A 130 23.45 -4.27 13.14
C LEU A 130 23.06 -3.00 13.90
N THR A 131 22.81 -3.13 15.20
CA THR A 131 22.46 -2.02 16.12
C THR A 131 23.59 -1.64 17.08
N LYS A 132 24.68 -2.41 17.07
CA LYS A 132 25.86 -2.22 17.92
C LYS A 132 27.11 -2.28 17.06
N VAL A 133 28.21 -1.71 17.55
CA VAL A 133 29.50 -1.82 16.88
C VAL A 133 30.09 -3.20 17.14
N LEU A 134 30.39 -3.92 16.06
CA LEU A 134 30.99 -5.25 16.10
C LEU A 134 32.46 -5.16 15.67
N LYS A 135 33.34 -5.74 16.50
CA LYS A 135 34.76 -5.93 16.20
C LYS A 135 35.05 -7.40 16.00
N ARG A 136 35.91 -7.71 15.04
CA ARG A 136 36.33 -9.09 14.73
C ARG A 136 37.13 -9.69 15.90
N SER A 137 36.79 -10.93 16.28
CA SER A 137 37.41 -11.70 17.38
C SER A 137 37.95 -13.09 16.94
N GLY A 138 38.06 -13.35 15.64
CA GLY A 138 38.67 -14.56 15.03
C GLY A 138 39.30 -14.24 13.68
N LYS A 139 39.93 -15.19 12.98
CA LYS A 139 40.46 -14.95 11.61
C LYS A 139 39.33 -14.46 10.67
N ARG A 140 39.68 -13.75 9.60
CA ARG A 140 38.70 -13.25 8.63
C ARG A 140 37.93 -14.44 8.03
N GLY A 141 36.60 -14.41 8.15
CA GLY A 141 35.70 -15.49 7.69
C GLY A 141 35.23 -16.46 8.78
N GLU A 142 35.77 -16.40 10.01
CA GLU A 142 35.34 -17.30 11.11
C GLU A 142 34.00 -16.92 11.76
N ASN A 143 33.39 -15.80 11.36
CA ASN A 143 32.16 -15.25 11.93
C ASN A 143 32.18 -15.05 13.47
N LYS A 144 33.36 -14.74 14.01
CA LYS A 144 33.55 -14.42 15.44
C LYS A 144 33.61 -12.92 15.64
N TRP A 145 32.69 -12.39 16.44
CA TRP A 145 32.53 -10.96 16.69
C TRP A 145 32.40 -10.69 18.19
N GLN A 146 32.91 -9.55 18.63
CA GLN A 146 32.71 -9.00 19.96
C GLN A 146 32.09 -7.60 19.85
N VAL A 147 31.22 -7.25 20.80
CA VAL A 147 30.65 -5.91 20.88
C VAL A 147 31.67 -4.97 21.55
N ILE A 148 31.88 -3.80 20.95
CA ILE A 148 32.71 -2.73 21.53
C ILE A 148 31.90 -1.43 21.61
N SER A 149 32.37 -0.47 22.42
CA SER A 149 31.76 0.86 22.44
C SER A 149 32.08 1.64 21.16
N PHE A 150 31.20 2.58 20.81
CA PHE A 150 31.40 3.46 19.65
C PHE A 150 32.71 4.27 19.79
N ASP A 151 32.97 4.83 20.98
CA ASP A 151 34.18 5.61 21.22
C ASP A 151 35.46 4.78 21.08
N GLN A 152 35.44 3.50 21.52
CA GLN A 152 36.57 2.60 21.31
C GLN A 152 36.79 2.37 19.82
N ALA A 153 35.73 2.12 19.06
CA ALA A 153 35.83 1.91 17.62
C ALA A 153 36.46 3.11 16.91
N ILE A 154 36.00 4.32 17.23
CA ILE A 154 36.57 5.56 16.66
C ILE A 154 38.04 5.72 17.03
N ARG A 155 38.41 5.55 18.32
CA ARG A 155 39.80 5.66 18.75
C ARG A 155 40.71 4.68 18.03
N GLU A 156 40.28 3.42 17.92
CA GLU A 156 41.04 2.38 17.24
C GLU A 156 41.19 2.67 15.73
N ILE A 157 40.12 3.08 15.03
CA ILE A 157 40.16 3.41 13.60
C ILE A 157 41.08 4.61 13.32
N VAL A 158 40.98 5.67 14.12
CA VAL A 158 41.72 6.92 13.89
C VAL A 158 43.19 6.80 14.31
N SER A 159 43.46 6.18 15.45
CA SER A 159 44.84 6.10 15.98
C SER A 159 45.69 5.06 15.25
N GLY A 160 45.07 4.16 14.49
CA GLY A 160 45.75 3.12 13.73
C GLY A 160 46.41 2.03 14.59
N GLY A 161 47.26 1.21 13.98
CA GLY A 161 47.99 0.12 14.63
C GLY A 161 47.48 -1.29 14.27
N LYS A 162 47.93 -2.31 15.01
CA LYS A 162 47.49 -3.71 14.82
C LYS A 162 46.12 -3.95 15.47
N LEU A 163 45.05 -3.54 14.79
CA LEU A 163 43.65 -3.53 15.28
C LEU A 163 43.10 -4.89 15.75
N PHE A 164 43.80 -5.99 15.44
CA PHE A 164 43.37 -7.36 15.73
C PHE A 164 44.52 -8.22 16.26
N SER A 165 45.44 -7.64 17.02
CA SER A 165 46.60 -8.36 17.59
C SER A 165 46.24 -9.49 18.56
N HIS A 166 45.02 -9.47 19.12
CA HIS A 166 44.47 -10.47 20.02
C HIS A 166 43.84 -11.66 19.27
N VAL A 167 43.93 -11.69 17.93
CA VAL A 167 43.16 -12.58 17.04
C VAL A 167 44.06 -13.35 16.09
#